data_AF-A0A7W0GY63-F1
#
_entry.id   AF-A0A7W0GY63-F1
#
_cell.length_a   1.000
_cell.length_b   1.000
_cell.length_c   1.000
_cell.angle_alpha   90.00
_cell.angle_beta   90.00
_cell.angle_gamma   90.00
#
_symmetry.space_group_name_H-M   'P 1'
#
loop_
_entity.id
_entity.type
_entity.pdbx_description
1 polymer ?
#
loop_
_entity_poly.entity_id
_entity_poly.type
_entity_poly.pdbx_seq_one_letter_code
_entity_poly.pdbx_strand_id
1 'polypeptide(L)' 'MLFAQATGQDRLRLHPESETDFFLKEVDAQVSFVRESGGAVTQLLLHQAGRYTPGRKIE' A
#
# COMPACT_ATOMS: atom_id res chain seq x y z
N MET A 1 2.85 -1.33 13.37
CA MET A 1 3.42 -2.09 12.24
C MET A 1 2.31 -2.32 11.22
N LEU A 2 2.57 -2.11 9.94
CA LEU A 2 1.57 -2.29 8.87
C LEU A 2 1.84 -3.56 8.08
N PHE A 3 0.77 -4.13 7.54
CA PHE A 3 0.81 -5.35 6.74
C PHE A 3 -0.12 -5.18 5.54
N ALA A 4 0.23 -5.81 4.43
CA ALA A 4 -0.62 -5.94 3.25
C ALA A 4 -0.95 -7.42 3.04
N GLN A 5 -2.16 -7.69 2.55
CA GLN A 5 -2.56 -9.02 2.14
C GLN A 5 -3.40 -8.91 0.87
N ALA A 6 -2.83 -9.34 -0.24
CA ALA A 6 -3.57 -9.50 -1.48
C ALA A 6 -4.46 -10.75 -1.41
N THR A 7 -5.56 -10.75 -2.16
CA THR A 7 -6.47 -11.90 -2.23
C THR A 7 -5.70 -13.17 -2.63
N GLY A 8 -5.78 -14.21 -1.79
CA GLY A 8 -5.11 -15.49 -2.04
C GLY A 8 -3.61 -15.53 -1.72
N GLN A 9 -3.05 -14.48 -1.12
CA GLN A 9 -1.66 -14.45 -0.68
C GLN A 9 -1.54 -14.44 0.85
N ASP A 10 -0.37 -14.83 1.34
CA ASP A 10 0.00 -14.64 2.73
C ASP A 10 0.11 -13.16 3.07
N ARG A 11 -0.03 -12.86 4.37
CA ARG A 11 0.14 -11.51 4.87
C ARG A 11 1.61 -11.14 4.91
N LEU A 12 1.96 -10.05 4.22
CA LEU A 12 3.32 -9.54 4.13
C LEU A 12 3.47 -8.23 4.91
N ARG A 13 4.67 -7.97 5.42
CA ARG A 13 4.96 -6.74 6.18
C ARG A 13 5.21 -5.57 5.23
N LEU A 14 4.61 -4.43 5.54
CA LEU A 14 4.94 -3.16 4.90
C LEU A 14 6.07 -2.48 5.67
N HIS A 15 7.18 -2.24 4.99
CA HIS A 15 8.32 -1.48 5.52
C HIS A 15 8.19 -0.01 5.14
N PRO A 16 8.30 0.93 6.10
CA PRO A 16 8.15 2.34 5.81
C PRO A 16 9.36 2.86 5.02
N GLU A 17 9.07 3.63 3.97
CA GLU A 17 10.03 4.47 3.25
C GLU A 17 9.79 5.95 3.59
N SER A 18 8.51 6.33 3.71
CA SER A 18 8.06 7.66 4.14
C SER A 18 6.86 7.53 5.09
N GLU A 19 6.20 8.65 5.39
CA GLU A 19 4.95 8.66 6.15
C GLU A 19 3.78 8.00 5.40
N THR A 20 3.84 7.97 4.07
CA THR A 20 2.78 7.48 3.18
C THR A 20 3.23 6.36 2.26
N ASP A 21 4.53 6.17 2.09
CA ASP A 21 5.11 5.21 1.15
C ASP A 21 5.76 4.05 1.88
N PHE A 22 5.46 2.85 1.40
CA PHE A 22 5.89 1.59 1.99
C PHE A 22 6.31 0.61 0.90
N PHE A 23 7.23 -0.29 1.23
CA PHE A 23 7.67 -1.36 0.33
C PHE A 23 7.58 -2.74 0.99
N LEU A 24 7.52 -3.76 0.14
CA LEU A 24 7.57 -5.17 0.52
C LEU A 24 8.97 -5.73 0.25
N LYS A 25 9.44 -6.68 1.07
CA LYS A 25 10.77 -7.29 0.87
C LYS A 25 10.69 -8.59 0.08
N GLU A 26 9.57 -9.28 0.17
CA GLU A 26 9.32 -10.59 -0.40
C GLU A 26 8.91 -10.48 -1.88
N VAL A 27 8.36 -9.34 -2.28
CA VAL A 27 7.94 -9.04 -3.64
C VAL A 27 8.36 -7.62 -4.00
N ASP A 28 8.74 -7.40 -5.26
CA ASP A 28 9.03 -6.06 -5.79
C ASP A 28 7.73 -5.29 -6.00
N ALA A 29 7.24 -4.72 -4.89
CA ALA A 29 6.04 -3.89 -4.86
C ALA A 29 6.17 -2.79 -3.80
N GLN A 30 5.59 -1.63 -4.12
CA GLN A 30 5.41 -0.52 -3.21
C GLN A 30 3.92 -0.18 -3.04
N VAL A 31 3.58 0.42 -1.91
CA VAL A 31 2.25 0.91 -1.58
C VAL A 31 2.36 2.37 -1.15
N SER A 32 1.60 3.24 -1.80
CA SER A 32 1.46 4.65 -1.42
C SER A 32 0.05 4.93 -0.91
N PHE A 33 -0.08 5.44 0.31
CA PHE A 33 -1.35 5.85 0.87
C PHE A 33 -1.71 7.28 0.45
N VAL A 34 -2.87 7.45 -0.18
CA VAL A 34 -3.38 8.74 -0.63
C VAL A 34 -4.24 9.35 0.47
N ARG A 35 -3.90 10.58 0.86
CA ARG A 35 -4.63 11.38 1.84
C ARG A 35 -5.39 12.50 1.15
N GLU A 36 -6.59 12.79 1.66
CA GLU A 36 -7.32 14.01 1.28
C GLU A 36 -6.85 15.24 2.06
N SER A 37 -7.40 16.42 1.76
CA SER A 37 -7.03 17.69 2.40
C SER A 37 -7.25 17.72 3.92
N GLY A 38 -8.15 16.90 4.45
CA GLY A 38 -8.37 16.70 5.89
C GLY A 38 -7.40 15.72 6.56
N GLY A 39 -6.44 15.16 5.82
CA GLY A 39 -5.45 14.20 6.33
C GLY A 39 -5.93 12.74 6.39
N ALA A 40 -7.21 12.47 6.11
CA ALA A 40 -7.73 11.11 6.09
C ALA A 40 -7.21 10.33 4.87
N VAL A 41 -6.77 9.09 5.09
CA VAL A 41 -6.42 8.17 4.00
C VAL A 41 -7.70 7.67 3.33
N THR A 42 -7.82 7.87 2.03
CA THR A 42 -9.01 7.49 1.24
C THR A 42 -8.74 6.32 0.30
N GLN A 43 -7.48 6.12 -0.09
CA GLN A 43 -7.06 5.13 -1.08
C GLN A 43 -5.62 4.66 -0.80
N LEU A 44 -5.27 3.54 -1.40
CA LEU A 44 -3.88 3.12 -1.61
C LEU A 44 -3.62 2.97 -3.11
N LEU A 45 -2.38 3.19 -3.53
CA LEU A 45 -1.87 2.85 -4.85
C LEU A 45 -0.86 1.73 -4.69
N LEU A 46 -1.12 0.58 -5.31
CA LEU A 46 -0.16 -0.52 -5.42
C LEU A 46 0.70 -0.28 -6.67
N HIS A 47 2.00 -0.11 -6.48
CA HIS A 47 2.98 -0.13 -7.56
C HIS A 47 3.62 -1.51 -7.63
N GLN A 48 3.37 -2.26 -8.70
CA GLN A 48 3.93 -3.60 -8.90
C GLN A 48 4.04 -3.90 -10.40
N ALA A 49 5.16 -4.52 -10.82
CA ALA A 49 5.42 -4.87 -12.21
C ALA A 49 5.24 -3.69 -13.20
N GLY A 50 5.67 -2.49 -12.78
CA GLY A 50 5.55 -1.26 -13.56
C GLY A 50 4.13 -0.71 -13.71
N ARG A 51 3.16 -1.22 -12.95
CA ARG A 51 1.76 -0.77 -12.97
C ARG A 51 1.35 -0.17 -11.65
N TYR A 52 0.46 0.82 -11.71
CA TYR A 52 -0.21 1.41 -10.56
C TYR A 52 -1.66 0.94 -10.52
N THR A 53 -2.04 0.26 -9.44
CA THR A 53 -3.40 -0.26 -9.22
C THR A 53 -4.02 0.44 -8.02
N PRO A 54 -5.10 1.22 -8.20
CA PRO A 54 -5.78 1.88 -7.09
C PRO A 54 -6.64 0.90 -6.28
N GLY A 55 -6.57 1.02 -4.95
CA GLY A 55 -7.45 0.36 -4.00
C GLY A 55 -8.18 1.39 -3.14
N ARG A 56 -9.51 1.45 -3.24
CA ARG A 56 -10.31 2.35 -2.40
C ARG A 56 -10.36 1.81 -0.96
N LYS A 57 -10.22 2.70 0.03
CA LYS A 57 -10.47 2.34 1.41
C LYS A 57 -11.93 1.89 1.59
N ILE A 58 -12.11 0.79 2.30
CA ILE A 58 -13.40 0.27 2.75
C ILE A 58 -13.45 0.33 4.29
N GLU A 59 -14.64 0.38 4.87
CA GLU A 59 -14.85 0.38 6.33
C GLU A 59 -14.84 -1.03 6.94
#